data_AF-A0AAU1ID54-F1
#
_entry.id   AF-A0AAU1ID54-F1
#
_cell.length_a   1.000
_cell.length_b   1.000
_cell.length_c   1.000
_cell.angle_alpha   90.00
_cell.angle_beta   90.00
_cell.angle_gamma   90.00
#
_symmetry.space_group_name_H-M   'P 1'
#
loop_
_entity.id
_entity.type
_entity.pdbx_description
1 polymer ?
#
loop_
_entity_poly.entity_id
_entity_poly.type
_entity_poly.pdbx_seq_one_letter_code
_entity_poly.pdbx_strand_id
1 'polypeptide(L)'
;MQGRDVPDVAMVVAGGTGRTTTLRSGESAFARLWQLLQPTYVGTERVSEEWVEGRHPRMRITVIWGLTGIGGWPRTNRPPGGDVAVQRQDQLFVAGDGTPWVRSDLAPDVEDDDIRWHRAPRSVFERLDLAGLLGETDDRLVEATGAGKQPGPALGDAGWAVAGLAVGFATGVGGTLLIRRAAARPGAGPPREEPRHELIDLDL
;
A
#
# COMPACT_ATOMS: atom_id res chain seq x y z
N MET A 1 29.83 5.06 -12.37
CA MET A 1 29.26 5.24 -11.02
C MET A 1 27.83 4.76 -11.12
N GLN A 2 27.52 3.50 -10.73
CA GLN A 2 26.14 3.01 -10.72
C GLN A 2 25.38 3.83 -9.65
N GLY A 3 24.63 4.84 -10.11
CA GLY A 3 23.59 5.45 -9.31
C GLY A 3 22.60 4.34 -8.98
N ARG A 4 22.41 4.11 -7.68
CA ARG A 4 21.56 3.05 -7.15
C ARG A 4 20.13 3.21 -7.70
N ASP A 5 19.66 2.24 -8.48
CA ASP A 5 18.25 2.04 -8.82
C ASP A 5 17.47 1.62 -7.57
N VAL A 6 17.41 2.51 -6.59
CA VAL A 6 16.81 2.30 -5.27
C VAL A 6 15.66 3.29 -5.15
N PRO A 7 14.44 2.83 -4.84
CA PRO A 7 13.28 3.72 -4.72
C PRO A 7 13.54 4.90 -3.78
N ASP A 8 13.14 6.09 -4.19
CA ASP A 8 13.25 7.34 -3.43
C ASP A 8 11.89 7.95 -3.05
N VAL A 9 10.80 7.34 -3.52
CA VAL A 9 9.43 7.67 -3.18
C VAL A 9 8.61 6.41 -2.89
N ALA A 10 7.70 6.52 -1.93
CA ALA A 10 6.73 5.48 -1.59
C ALA A 10 5.33 6.09 -1.55
N MET A 11 4.43 5.59 -2.38
CA MET A 11 3.00 5.86 -2.25
C MET A 11 2.39 4.75 -1.39
N VAL A 12 1.78 5.13 -0.26
CA VAL A 12 1.16 4.20 0.68
C VAL A 12 -0.36 4.32 0.56
N VAL A 13 -1.03 3.18 0.41
CA VAL A 13 -2.49 3.07 0.30
C VAL A 13 -3.02 2.26 1.47
N ALA A 14 -3.95 2.82 2.21
CA ALA A 14 -4.60 2.20 3.36
C ALA A 14 -5.49 1.01 2.96
N GLY A 15 -5.32 -0.10 3.66
CA GLY A 15 -6.14 -1.30 3.52
C GLY A 15 -7.61 -1.03 3.88
N GLY A 16 -8.43 -0.96 2.84
CA GLY A 16 -9.89 -0.89 2.89
C GLY A 16 -10.52 0.44 3.31
N THR A 17 -9.73 1.51 3.50
CA THR A 17 -10.24 2.89 3.36
C THR A 17 -9.82 3.53 2.05
N GLY A 18 -8.76 3.01 1.40
CA GLY A 18 -8.21 3.57 0.17
C GLY A 18 -7.50 4.91 0.36
N ARG A 19 -7.37 5.41 1.60
CA ARG A 19 -6.64 6.66 1.89
C ARG A 19 -5.18 6.52 1.46
N THR A 20 -4.65 7.55 0.82
CA THR A 20 -3.29 7.53 0.27
C THR A 20 -2.41 8.60 0.91
N THR A 21 -1.13 8.28 1.11
CA THR A 21 -0.08 9.25 1.43
C THR A 21 1.15 8.98 0.58
N THR A 22 2.04 9.97 0.45
CA THR A 22 3.32 9.83 -0.25
C THR A 22 4.44 10.20 0.70
N LEU A 23 5.47 9.36 0.74
CA LEU A 23 6.66 9.54 1.56
C LEU A 23 7.89 9.61 0.67
N ARG A 24 8.85 10.48 1.01
CA ARG A 24 10.12 10.61 0.30
C ARG A 24 11.28 10.05 1.11
N SER A 25 12.31 9.61 0.40
CA SER A 25 13.60 9.30 1.01
C SER A 25 14.11 10.51 1.81
N GLY A 26 14.58 10.25 3.03
CA GLY A 26 14.94 11.28 4.02
C GLY A 26 13.89 11.49 5.11
N GLU A 27 12.64 11.09 4.87
CA GLU A 27 11.60 11.12 5.92
C GLU A 27 11.74 9.92 6.87
N SER A 28 11.50 10.15 8.17
CA SER A 28 11.57 9.10 9.20
C SER A 28 10.54 7.99 8.97
N ALA A 29 9.37 8.35 8.47
CA ALA A 29 8.30 7.44 8.08
C ALA A 29 8.72 6.54 6.91
N PHE A 30 9.36 7.10 5.88
CA PHE A 30 9.93 6.34 4.77
C PHE A 30 10.95 5.32 5.25
N ALA A 31 11.90 5.73 6.11
CA ALA A 31 12.93 4.84 6.64
C ALA A 31 12.33 3.69 7.47
N ARG A 32 11.27 3.93 8.23
CA ARG A 32 10.59 2.89 9.01
C ARG A 32 9.83 1.91 8.11
N LEU A 33 9.17 2.42 7.06
CA LEU A 33 8.49 1.60 6.06
C LEU A 33 9.49 0.73 5.30
N TRP A 34 10.64 1.30 4.94
CA TRP A 34 11.76 0.58 4.33
C TRP A 34 12.27 -0.56 5.22
N GLN A 35 12.46 -0.31 6.52
CA GLN A 35 12.86 -1.35 7.47
C GLN A 35 11.83 -2.47 7.63
N LEU A 36 10.54 -2.13 7.54
CA LEU A 36 9.45 -3.09 7.66
C LEU A 36 9.33 -3.97 6.41
N LEU A 37 9.27 -3.36 5.24
CA LEU A 37 8.93 -4.02 3.98
C LEU A 37 10.13 -4.57 3.22
N GLN A 38 11.34 -4.09 3.56
CA GLN A 38 12.60 -4.55 2.99
C GLN A 38 12.54 -4.64 1.45
N PRO A 39 12.31 -3.53 0.72
CA PRO A 39 12.05 -3.55 -0.73
C PRO A 39 13.25 -4.01 -1.59
N THR A 40 14.40 -4.29 -0.98
CA THR A 40 15.56 -4.94 -1.61
C THR A 40 15.58 -6.47 -1.45
N TYR A 41 14.70 -7.02 -0.63
CA TYR A 41 14.57 -8.46 -0.45
C TYR A 41 13.93 -9.07 -1.69
N VAL A 42 14.64 -10.03 -2.27
CA VAL A 42 14.25 -10.75 -3.50
C VAL A 42 13.99 -12.23 -3.23
N GLY A 43 14.09 -12.72 -2.00
CA GLY A 43 13.73 -14.10 -1.72
C GLY A 43 12.22 -14.33 -1.75
N THR A 44 11.80 -15.58 -1.60
CA THR A 44 10.43 -15.91 -1.23
C THR A 44 10.43 -17.01 -0.17
N GLU A 45 9.58 -16.83 0.83
CA GLU A 45 9.24 -17.81 1.84
C GLU A 45 7.95 -18.53 1.44
N ARG A 46 7.78 -19.77 1.91
CA ARG A 46 6.53 -20.50 1.68
C ARG A 46 5.43 -19.97 2.59
N VAL A 47 4.26 -19.77 2.01
CA VAL A 47 3.00 -19.49 2.70
C VAL A 47 2.05 -20.68 2.60
N SER A 48 0.92 -20.65 3.29
CA SER A 48 -0.10 -21.70 3.14
C SER A 48 -0.67 -21.73 1.73
N GLU A 49 -1.12 -22.90 1.29
CA GLU A 49 -1.76 -23.07 -0.02
C GLU A 49 -3.01 -22.18 -0.17
N GLU A 50 -3.75 -21.96 0.92
CA GLU A 50 -4.85 -21.01 0.96
C GLU A 50 -4.43 -19.60 0.54
N TRP A 51 -3.27 -19.12 0.98
CA TRP A 51 -2.77 -17.79 0.61
C TRP A 51 -2.31 -17.73 -0.84
N VAL A 52 -1.71 -18.81 -1.35
CA VAL A 52 -1.38 -18.94 -2.78
C VAL A 52 -2.65 -18.84 -3.63
N GLU A 53 -3.74 -19.43 -3.17
CA GLU A 53 -5.07 -19.35 -3.80
C GLU A 53 -5.82 -18.04 -3.51
N GLY A 54 -5.15 -17.03 -2.94
CA GLY A 54 -5.71 -15.71 -2.67
C GLY A 54 -6.57 -15.60 -1.41
N ARG A 55 -6.68 -16.67 -0.61
CA ARG A 55 -7.37 -16.68 0.69
C ARG A 55 -6.44 -16.26 1.83
N HIS A 56 -5.79 -15.11 1.66
CA HIS A 56 -5.01 -14.47 2.72
C HIS A 56 -5.88 -13.54 3.59
N PRO A 57 -5.42 -13.14 4.79
CA PRO A 57 -6.07 -12.15 5.62
C PRO A 57 -6.30 -10.82 4.88
N ARG A 58 -7.05 -9.92 5.53
CA ARG A 58 -7.23 -8.55 5.04
C ARG A 58 -5.88 -7.84 4.97
N MET A 59 -5.58 -7.29 3.80
CA MET A 59 -4.44 -6.41 3.58
C MET A 59 -4.52 -5.16 4.46
N ARG A 60 -3.40 -4.77 5.07
CA ARG A 60 -3.28 -3.58 5.93
C ARG A 60 -2.90 -2.33 5.16
N ILE A 61 -1.92 -2.45 4.27
CA ILE A 61 -1.48 -1.38 3.36
C ILE A 61 -0.98 -1.98 2.05
N THR A 62 -1.05 -1.20 0.98
CA THR A 62 -0.24 -1.37 -0.23
C THR A 62 0.79 -0.26 -0.27
N VAL A 63 2.01 -0.57 -0.72
CA VAL A 63 3.07 0.40 -0.94
C VAL A 63 3.58 0.24 -2.35
N ILE A 64 3.52 1.32 -3.12
CA ILE A 64 4.08 1.40 -4.45
C ILE A 64 5.40 2.17 -4.32
N TRP A 65 6.49 1.49 -4.66
CA TRP A 65 7.83 2.05 -4.64
C TRP A 65 8.16 2.62 -6.00
N GLY A 66 8.71 3.83 -6.02
CA GLY A 66 9.11 4.49 -7.24
C GLY A 66 10.45 5.21 -7.12
N LEU A 67 10.99 5.52 -8.30
CA LEU A 67 12.21 6.30 -8.47
C LEU A 67 11.87 7.56 -9.24
N THR A 68 12.19 8.71 -8.65
CA THR A 68 11.92 10.03 -9.24
C THR A 68 13.03 10.50 -10.16
N GLY A 69 12.74 11.50 -10.99
CA GLY A 69 13.73 12.08 -11.90
C GLY A 69 14.06 11.18 -13.07
N ILE A 70 13.20 10.21 -13.38
CA ILE A 70 13.31 9.33 -14.54
C ILE A 70 12.72 10.06 -15.75
N GLY A 71 13.59 10.71 -16.52
CA GLY A 71 13.21 11.45 -17.72
C GLY A 71 14.44 12.02 -18.44
N GLY A 72 14.65 11.60 -19.70
CA GLY A 72 15.75 12.08 -20.54
C GLY A 72 15.90 11.26 -21.83
N TRP A 73 15.43 11.82 -22.95
CA TRP A 73 15.83 11.39 -24.30
C TRP A 73 17.35 11.64 -24.50
N PRO A 74 18.04 10.92 -25.40
CA PRO A 74 19.23 10.13 -25.13
C PRO A 74 20.56 10.94 -25.05
N ARG A 75 20.54 12.26 -24.88
CA ARG A 75 21.73 13.12 -25.03
C ARG A 75 21.98 14.16 -23.94
N THR A 76 21.22 14.22 -22.86
CA THR A 76 21.48 15.23 -21.81
C THR A 76 21.68 14.62 -20.43
N ASN A 77 22.86 14.88 -19.86
CA ASN A 77 23.27 14.52 -18.50
C ASN A 77 22.58 15.42 -17.43
N ARG A 78 21.24 15.58 -17.52
CA ARG A 78 20.36 16.20 -16.52
C ARG A 78 18.88 16.03 -16.91
N PRO A 79 17.95 15.75 -15.98
CA PRO A 79 16.56 15.41 -16.32
C PRO A 79 15.65 16.64 -16.46
N PRO A 80 14.75 16.71 -17.46
CA PRO A 80 13.42 17.24 -17.23
C PRO A 80 12.50 16.07 -16.85
N GLY A 81 11.85 16.15 -15.69
CA GLY A 81 10.73 15.26 -15.39
C GLY A 81 10.49 15.07 -13.90
N GLY A 82 9.40 15.62 -13.39
CA GLY A 82 8.81 15.20 -12.12
C GLY A 82 8.19 13.80 -12.19
N ASP A 83 8.62 13.00 -13.17
CA ASP A 83 8.12 11.68 -13.47
C ASP A 83 8.67 10.68 -12.46
N VAL A 84 7.88 9.65 -12.20
CA VAL A 84 8.18 8.58 -11.26
C VAL A 84 8.06 7.27 -12.02
N ALA A 85 9.16 6.51 -12.07
CA ALA A 85 9.09 5.12 -12.51
C ALA A 85 8.62 4.25 -11.34
N VAL A 86 7.55 3.48 -11.54
CA VAL A 86 7.14 2.44 -10.59
C VAL A 86 8.11 1.27 -10.72
N GLN A 87 8.63 0.80 -9.58
CA GLN A 87 9.61 -0.28 -9.56
C GLN A 87 9.10 -1.55 -8.88
N ARG A 88 8.21 -1.42 -7.89
CA ARG A 88 7.79 -2.55 -7.05
C ARG A 88 6.50 -2.20 -6.33
N GLN A 89 5.69 -3.22 -6.05
CA GLN A 89 4.55 -3.12 -5.16
C GLN A 89 4.68 -4.11 -4.00
N ASP A 90 4.54 -3.62 -2.76
CA ASP A 90 4.49 -4.43 -1.55
C ASP A 90 3.12 -4.31 -0.87
N GLN A 91 2.65 -5.40 -0.29
CA GLN A 91 1.40 -5.44 0.47
C GLN A 91 1.65 -6.08 1.83
N LEU A 92 1.15 -5.43 2.89
CA LEU A 92 1.33 -5.90 4.26
C LEU A 92 0.10 -6.67 4.74
N PHE A 93 0.32 -7.88 5.24
CA PHE A 93 -0.66 -8.76 5.84
C PHE A 93 -0.26 -9.11 7.28
N VAL A 94 -1.23 -9.50 8.10
CA VAL A 94 -0.98 -9.99 9.46
C VAL A 94 -1.71 -11.31 9.61
N ALA A 95 -0.95 -12.38 9.86
CA ALA A 95 -1.48 -13.71 10.10
C ALA A 95 -2.22 -13.79 11.44
N GLY A 96 -3.00 -14.86 11.64
CA GLY A 96 -3.79 -15.05 12.86
C GLY A 96 -2.97 -15.12 14.15
N ASP A 97 -1.69 -15.50 14.06
CA ASP A 97 -0.71 -15.50 15.17
C ASP A 97 -0.06 -14.13 15.42
N GLY A 98 -0.46 -13.11 14.67
CA GLY A 98 0.10 -11.76 14.72
C GLY A 98 1.40 -11.58 13.92
N THR A 99 1.87 -12.59 13.19
CA THR A 99 3.07 -12.46 12.34
C THR A 99 2.78 -11.54 11.15
N PRO A 100 3.55 -10.45 10.95
CA PRO A 100 3.42 -9.63 9.75
C PRO A 100 4.11 -10.30 8.55
N TRP A 101 3.43 -10.26 7.41
CA TRP A 101 3.89 -10.81 6.14
C TRP A 101 3.83 -9.76 5.05
N VAL A 102 4.80 -9.80 4.16
CA VAL A 102 4.86 -8.93 2.99
C VAL A 102 4.68 -9.79 1.74
N ARG A 103 3.72 -9.40 0.90
CA ARG A 103 3.55 -9.91 -0.47
C ARG A 103 4.13 -8.87 -1.41
N SER A 104 5.07 -9.26 -2.25
CA SER A 104 5.81 -8.38 -3.12
C SER A 104 5.63 -8.80 -4.56
N ASP A 105 5.35 -7.81 -5.40
CA ASP A 105 5.38 -7.90 -6.84
C ASP A 105 6.55 -7.03 -7.32
N LEU A 106 7.58 -7.66 -7.89
CA LEU A 106 8.84 -7.01 -8.22
C LEU A 106 8.82 -6.29 -9.57
N ALA A 107 7.83 -6.56 -10.41
CA ALA A 107 7.70 -5.98 -11.74
C ALA A 107 6.21 -5.76 -12.03
N PRO A 108 5.53 -4.85 -11.28
CA PRO A 108 4.09 -4.68 -11.37
C PRO A 108 3.62 -4.14 -12.75
N ASP A 109 4.55 -3.73 -13.60
CA ASP A 109 4.34 -3.33 -15.00
C ASP A 109 4.37 -4.52 -15.97
N VAL A 110 4.76 -5.71 -15.52
CA VAL A 110 4.84 -6.95 -16.29
C VAL A 110 3.85 -7.98 -15.73
N GLU A 111 3.01 -8.56 -16.59
CA GLU A 111 2.12 -9.65 -16.20
C GLU A 111 2.89 -10.99 -16.15
N ASP A 112 3.66 -11.23 -15.09
CA ASP A 112 4.48 -12.45 -14.92
C ASP A 112 4.12 -13.34 -13.72
N ASP A 113 3.16 -12.92 -12.89
CA ASP A 113 2.74 -13.58 -11.65
C ASP A 113 3.91 -13.89 -10.68
N ASP A 114 5.06 -13.19 -10.76
CA ASP A 114 6.22 -13.36 -9.86
C ASP A 114 5.97 -12.69 -8.50
N ILE A 115 5.08 -13.31 -7.74
CA ILE A 115 4.69 -12.87 -6.40
C ILE A 115 5.57 -13.55 -5.35
N ARG A 116 6.23 -12.73 -4.54
CA ARG A 116 7.14 -13.18 -3.48
C ARG A 116 6.60 -12.88 -2.11
N TRP A 117 6.82 -13.78 -1.17
CA TRP A 117 6.38 -13.63 0.21
C TRP A 117 7.56 -13.59 1.16
N HIS A 118 7.51 -12.78 2.22
CA HIS A 118 8.47 -12.87 3.32
C HIS A 118 7.88 -12.36 4.63
N ARG A 119 8.47 -12.79 5.75
CA ARG A 119 8.09 -12.27 7.06
C ARG A 119 8.68 -10.88 7.28
N ALA A 120 7.84 -9.96 7.76
CA ALA A 120 8.29 -8.64 8.15
C ALA A 120 8.87 -8.67 9.58
N PRO A 121 9.81 -7.77 9.94
CA PRO A 121 10.30 -7.67 11.30
C PRO A 121 9.18 -7.24 12.27
N ARG A 122 8.73 -8.15 13.15
CA ARG A 122 7.65 -7.91 14.10
C ARG A 122 7.87 -6.68 14.99
N SER A 123 9.09 -6.47 15.48
CA SER A 123 9.43 -5.30 16.31
C SER A 123 9.36 -3.97 15.57
N VAL A 124 9.55 -3.97 14.24
CA VAL A 124 9.35 -2.76 13.42
C VAL A 124 7.86 -2.53 13.19
N PHE A 125 7.11 -3.59 12.89
CA PHE A 125 5.67 -3.55 12.73
C PHE A 125 4.96 -3.00 13.98
N GLU A 126 5.29 -3.51 15.16
CA GLU A 126 4.67 -3.08 16.43
C GLU A 126 4.97 -1.62 16.78
N ARG A 127 6.04 -1.03 16.24
CA ARG A 127 6.39 0.38 16.41
C ARG A 127 5.92 1.27 15.27
N LEU A 128 5.26 0.71 14.25
CA LEU A 128 4.73 1.50 13.14
C LEU A 128 3.30 1.89 13.47
N ASP A 129 3.07 3.19 13.67
CA ASP A 129 1.73 3.73 13.74
C ASP A 129 1.15 3.89 12.33
N LEU A 130 0.43 2.88 11.87
CA LEU A 130 -0.22 2.88 10.55
C LEU A 130 -1.29 3.97 10.43
N ALA A 131 -2.00 4.29 11.52
CA ALA A 131 -3.04 5.31 11.52
C ALA A 131 -2.43 6.72 11.39
N GLY A 132 -1.40 7.00 12.18
CA GLY A 132 -0.62 8.23 12.08
C GLY A 132 0.08 8.40 10.73
N LEU A 133 0.60 7.31 10.14
CA LEU A 133 1.19 7.32 8.79
C LEU A 133 0.20 7.81 7.73
N LEU A 134 -1.05 7.38 7.86
CA LEU A 134 -2.13 7.69 6.92
C LEU A 134 -2.91 8.95 7.31
N GLY A 135 -2.45 9.71 8.32
CA GLY A 135 -3.05 10.97 8.72
C GLY A 135 -4.50 10.84 9.20
N GLU A 136 -4.75 10.03 10.23
CA GLU A 136 -5.92 10.29 11.08
C GLU A 136 -5.72 11.65 11.75
N THR A 137 -6.48 12.65 11.30
CA THR A 137 -6.62 13.90 12.04
C THR A 137 -7.38 13.53 13.31
N ASP A 138 -6.80 13.86 14.45
CA ASP A 138 -7.46 13.80 15.74
C ASP A 138 -8.76 14.62 15.64
N ASP A 139 -9.92 13.97 15.51
CA ASP A 139 -11.26 14.57 15.58
C ASP A 139 -11.56 15.07 17.02
N ARG A 140 -10.56 15.65 17.70
CA ARG A 140 -10.63 16.10 19.10
C ARG A 140 -10.05 17.49 19.39
N LEU A 141 -9.77 18.31 18.38
CA LEU A 141 -9.52 19.75 18.52
C LEU A 141 -10.00 20.37 17.19
N VAL A 142 -11.17 21.00 17.04
CA VAL A 142 -11.59 22.26 17.67
C VAL A 142 -13.13 22.36 17.66
N GLU A 143 -13.80 21.75 18.64
CA GLU A 143 -15.09 22.24 19.15
C GLU A 143 -14.81 23.04 20.44
N ALA A 144 -14.20 24.22 20.29
CA ALA A 144 -14.02 25.17 21.40
C ALA A 144 -13.76 26.59 20.90
N THR A 145 -14.61 27.10 20.00
CA THR A 145 -14.82 28.55 19.87
C THR A 145 -16.15 28.90 20.50
N GLY A 146 -16.17 28.94 21.83
CA GLY A 146 -17.35 29.29 22.60
C GLY A 146 -17.00 29.65 24.04
N ALA A 147 -16.99 30.95 24.33
CA ALA A 147 -17.19 31.58 25.63
C ALA A 147 -16.11 31.42 26.74
N GLY A 148 -15.26 32.43 26.85
CA GLY A 148 -15.19 33.31 28.03
C GLY A 148 -14.91 32.75 29.44
N LYS A 149 -13.82 33.26 30.02
CA LYS A 149 -13.58 33.60 31.45
C LYS A 149 -12.78 32.61 32.32
N GLN A 150 -11.56 33.05 32.64
CA GLN A 150 -10.54 32.67 33.65
C GLN A 150 -11.06 32.51 35.13
N PRO A 151 -10.25 32.07 36.14
CA PRO A 151 -9.55 30.77 36.32
C PRO A 151 -9.55 30.20 37.78
N GLY A 152 -9.18 28.92 37.95
CA GLY A 152 -8.59 28.30 39.18
C GLY A 152 -9.54 27.61 40.20
N PRO A 153 -9.03 26.84 41.22
CA PRO A 153 -7.79 26.07 41.32
C PRO A 153 -7.95 24.62 41.92
N ALA A 154 -6.93 23.78 41.66
CA ALA A 154 -6.31 22.74 42.51
C ALA A 154 -7.06 21.48 43.07
N LEU A 155 -6.23 20.44 43.22
CA LEU A 155 -6.34 19.18 43.98
C LEU A 155 -7.17 18.00 43.42
N GLY A 156 -6.53 16.83 43.42
CA GLY A 156 -7.15 15.62 43.96
C GLY A 156 -7.05 14.38 43.09
N ASP A 157 -6.31 13.39 43.60
CA ASP A 157 -6.35 11.97 43.21
C ASP A 157 -7.78 11.37 43.19
N ALA A 158 -7.87 10.20 42.53
CA ALA A 158 -8.92 9.17 42.52
C ALA A 158 -9.60 9.06 41.14
N GLY A 159 -9.46 7.97 40.38
CA GLY A 159 -9.48 6.58 40.81
C GLY A 159 -10.88 6.01 40.59
N TRP A 160 -11.22 5.59 39.36
CA TRP A 160 -12.33 4.69 39.01
C TRP A 160 -11.98 4.05 37.65
N ALA A 161 -11.79 2.73 37.56
CA ALA A 161 -12.79 1.67 37.59
C ALA A 161 -13.48 1.46 36.23
N VAL A 162 -13.26 0.25 35.74
CA VAL A 162 -14.00 -0.55 34.75
C VAL A 162 -15.44 -0.06 34.49
N ALA A 163 -15.74 0.14 33.20
CA ALA A 163 -17.09 0.00 32.67
C ALA A 163 -17.02 -0.85 31.40
N GLY A 164 -17.41 -2.12 31.53
CA GLY A 164 -17.77 -2.97 30.39
C GLY A 164 -19.21 -2.68 29.98
N LEU A 165 -19.50 -2.78 28.69
CA LEU A 165 -20.83 -3.06 28.18
C LEU A 165 -20.72 -3.66 26.77
N ALA A 166 -21.07 -4.94 26.69
CA ALA A 166 -21.37 -5.65 25.47
C ALA A 166 -22.74 -5.20 24.93
N VAL A 167 -22.81 -4.91 23.64
CA VAL A 167 -24.07 -4.96 22.88
C VAL A 167 -23.78 -5.65 21.57
N GLY A 168 -24.27 -6.88 21.44
CA GLY A 168 -24.43 -7.55 20.16
C GLY A 168 -25.74 -7.13 19.52
N PHE A 169 -25.74 -7.03 18.19
CA PHE A 169 -26.95 -7.12 17.40
C PHE A 169 -26.68 -7.98 16.17
N ALA A 170 -27.49 -9.03 16.03
CA ALA A 170 -27.53 -9.95 14.92
C ALA A 170 -28.70 -9.59 13.99
N THR A 171 -28.53 -9.84 12.68
CA THR A 171 -29.51 -10.08 11.58
C THR A 171 -28.85 -9.57 10.27
N GLY A 172 -28.82 -10.23 9.11
CA GLY A 172 -29.42 -11.46 8.62
C GLY A 172 -29.85 -11.27 7.15
N VAL A 173 -29.52 -12.25 6.29
CA VAL A 173 -30.15 -12.60 4.99
C VAL A 173 -29.67 -11.90 3.70
N GLY A 174 -29.29 -12.70 2.70
CA GLY A 174 -29.39 -12.33 1.27
C GLY A 174 -28.31 -12.90 0.35
N GLY A 175 -28.32 -14.21 0.08
CA GLY A 175 -27.42 -14.83 -0.91
C GLY A 175 -27.94 -14.78 -2.35
N THR A 176 -27.01 -14.78 -3.31
CA THR A 176 -27.07 -15.42 -4.66
C THR A 176 -25.58 -15.58 -5.11
N LEU A 177 -24.98 -16.78 -5.29
CA LEU A 177 -25.05 -17.71 -6.44
C LEU A 177 -24.99 -16.95 -7.78
N LEU A 178 -24.09 -17.10 -8.75
CA LEU A 178 -23.00 -18.03 -9.15
C LEU A 178 -22.05 -17.17 -10.04
N ILE A 179 -20.78 -17.51 -10.29
CA ILE A 179 -20.38 -18.34 -11.44
C ILE A 179 -18.96 -18.85 -11.18
N ARG A 180 -18.84 -20.18 -11.17
CA ARG A 180 -17.60 -20.92 -11.31
C ARG A 180 -17.57 -21.43 -12.75
N ARG A 181 -16.60 -21.01 -13.58
CA ARG A 181 -16.21 -21.70 -14.82
C ARG A 181 -14.83 -21.19 -15.25
N ALA A 182 -13.76 -21.89 -14.87
CA ALA A 182 -13.12 -23.03 -15.55
C ALA A 182 -12.07 -22.57 -16.58
N ALA A 183 -10.81 -22.87 -16.26
CA ALA A 183 -9.71 -22.87 -17.19
C ALA A 183 -9.75 -24.14 -18.06
N ALA A 184 -9.62 -23.98 -19.38
CA ALA A 184 -9.02 -24.94 -20.32
C ALA A 184 -8.75 -24.24 -21.66
N ARG A 185 -7.47 -24.06 -22.01
CA ARG A 185 -6.95 -23.73 -23.37
C ARG A 185 -7.36 -24.82 -24.38
N PRO A 186 -7.57 -24.55 -25.69
CA PRO A 186 -6.44 -24.37 -26.63
C PRO A 186 -6.71 -23.50 -27.90
N GLY A 187 -5.67 -22.77 -28.34
CA GLY A 187 -5.51 -22.36 -29.75
C GLY A 187 -6.36 -21.20 -30.26
N ALA A 188 -5.86 -19.97 -30.13
CA ALA A 188 -6.21 -18.87 -31.02
C ALA A 188 -4.91 -18.16 -31.42
N GLY A 189 -4.64 -18.11 -32.73
CA GLY A 189 -3.44 -17.52 -33.30
C GLY A 189 -3.35 -16.00 -33.10
N PRO A 190 -2.22 -15.40 -33.51
CA PRO A 190 -1.90 -14.02 -33.19
C PRO A 190 -2.92 -13.04 -33.82
N PRO A 191 -3.37 -12.00 -33.10
CA PRO A 191 -4.17 -10.94 -33.71
C PRO A 191 -3.30 -10.18 -34.71
N ARG A 192 -3.70 -10.23 -35.98
CA ARG A 192 -3.22 -9.32 -37.02
C ARG A 192 -4.12 -8.08 -37.03
N GLU A 193 -3.52 -6.98 -37.47
CA GLU A 193 -4.11 -5.67 -37.79
C GLU A 193 -4.04 -4.63 -36.68
N GLU A 194 -2.85 -4.02 -36.59
CA GLU A 194 -2.66 -2.64 -36.15
C GLU A 194 -3.51 -1.69 -37.02
N PRO A 195 -4.14 -0.65 -36.44
CA PRO A 195 -4.80 0.39 -37.22
C PRO A 195 -3.74 1.23 -37.93
N ARG A 196 -3.76 1.21 -39.26
CA ARG A 196 -2.90 2.06 -40.09
C ARG A 196 -3.37 3.50 -39.92
N HIS A 197 -2.52 4.33 -39.32
CA HIS A 197 -2.71 5.78 -39.35
C HIS A 197 -2.50 6.27 -40.78
N GLU A 198 -3.57 6.65 -41.47
CA GLU A 198 -3.50 7.40 -42.72
C GLU A 198 -3.01 8.82 -42.41
N LEU A 199 -1.85 9.19 -42.97
CA LEU A 199 -1.40 10.57 -43.07
C LEU A 199 -2.30 11.28 -44.08
N ILE A 200 -3.02 12.31 -43.64
CA ILE A 200 -3.70 13.25 -44.52
C ILE A 200 -2.61 14.09 -45.20
N ASP A 201 -2.40 13.88 -46.49
CA ASP A 201 -1.71 14.85 -47.35
C ASP A 201 -2.60 16.08 -47.50
N LEU A 202 -2.14 17.21 -46.97
CA LEU A 202 -2.70 18.53 -47.27
C LEU A 202 -1.87 19.15 -48.39
N ASP A 203 -2.34 18.98 -49.62
CA ASP A 203 -1.99 19.85 -50.74
C ASP A 203 -3.25 20.61 -51.16
N LEU A 204 -3.27 21.92 -50.91
CA LEU A 204 -3.90 22.98 -51.73
C LEU A 204 -3.53 24.37 -51.19
#